data_AF-A0A6I3LY66-F1
#
_entry.id   AF-A0A6I3LY66-F1
#
_cell.length_a   1.000
_cell.length_b   1.000
_cell.length_c   1.000
_cell.angle_alpha   90.00
_cell.angle_beta   90.00
_cell.angle_gamma   90.00
#
_symmetry.space_group_name_H-M   'P 1'
#
loop_
_entity.id
_entity.type
_entity.pdbx_description
1 polymer ?
#
loop_
_entity_poly.entity_id
_entity_poly.type
_entity_poly.pdbx_seq_one_letter_code
_entity_poly.pdbx_strand_id
1 'polypeptide(L)'
;MRDDVITWLLDGDPSVRWQVMRDLQGAPDDAIDTERARVATAGWGARLLAAQADDGYWGGQVYGPSRERDSVMWTLQVLRNLGAPPDAAPVRAAVDRVVADVVWAEFDDLPYFSGEVEECVNGGVLANAAYFGVLGEGSDRIIARLLDEALPDGGWNCEPADESQRSSFDSTLCVIEGLLEYERATGSADAAVTDARRRGEEYLLERSLFRRRSTGELVKPRYTNFSFPTYWFYDVLRALDHFRAAGGPADARLRPALDLVLEQQGDDGRWRAGRSWPGGNRYEVDAPEGEPSPWNTLRALRVLRWADPASVG
;
A
#
# COMPACT_ATOMS: atom_id res chain seq x y z
N MET A 1 -23.28 10.89 -14.18
CA MET A 1 -21.92 11.24 -13.74
C MET A 1 -21.18 10.03 -13.21
N ARG A 2 -21.70 9.33 -12.19
CA ARG A 2 -21.06 8.12 -11.64
C ARG A 2 -20.86 6.99 -12.66
N ASP A 3 -21.88 6.67 -13.47
CA ASP A 3 -21.76 5.64 -14.52
C ASP A 3 -20.69 5.98 -15.57
N ASP A 4 -20.48 7.28 -15.81
CA ASP A 4 -19.49 7.78 -16.75
C ASP A 4 -18.06 7.65 -16.17
N VAL A 5 -17.90 7.86 -14.86
CA VAL A 5 -16.63 7.60 -14.14
C VAL A 5 -16.32 6.11 -14.10
N ILE A 6 -17.30 5.25 -13.83
CA ILE A 6 -17.12 3.79 -13.82
C ILE A 6 -16.72 3.29 -15.21
N THR A 7 -17.40 3.75 -16.26
CA THR A 7 -17.05 3.40 -17.64
C THR A 7 -15.62 3.83 -17.97
N TRP A 8 -15.24 5.07 -17.62
CA TRP A 8 -13.89 5.56 -17.82
C TRP A 8 -12.82 4.72 -17.09
N LEU A 9 -13.07 4.30 -15.84
CA LEU A 9 -12.13 3.43 -15.12
C LEU A 9 -12.05 2.03 -15.76
N LEU A 10 -13.16 1.50 -16.29
CA LEU A 10 -13.20 0.19 -16.95
C LEU A 10 -12.50 0.17 -18.32
N ASP A 11 -12.34 1.34 -18.95
CA ASP A 11 -11.55 1.51 -20.17
C ASP A 11 -10.02 1.55 -19.90
N GLY A 12 -9.61 1.53 -18.63
CA GLY A 12 -8.21 1.63 -18.20
C GLY A 12 -7.41 0.33 -18.21
N ASP A 13 -6.29 0.35 -17.47
CA ASP A 13 -5.39 -0.79 -17.28
C ASP A 13 -6.10 -1.94 -16.52
N PRO A 14 -5.81 -3.24 -16.82
CA PRO A 14 -6.36 -4.37 -16.07
C PRO A 14 -6.23 -4.20 -14.55
N SER A 15 -5.14 -3.63 -14.07
CA SER A 15 -4.88 -3.38 -12.64
C SER A 15 -5.91 -2.48 -11.96
N VAL A 16 -6.56 -1.59 -12.71
CA VAL A 16 -7.67 -0.74 -12.22
C VAL A 16 -9.00 -1.46 -12.42
N ARG A 17 -9.20 -2.06 -13.60
CA ARG A 17 -10.46 -2.68 -14.03
C ARG A 17 -10.97 -3.75 -13.06
N TRP A 18 -10.14 -4.72 -12.71
CA TRP A 18 -10.56 -5.82 -11.82
C TRP A 18 -10.98 -5.29 -10.43
N GLN A 19 -10.34 -4.21 -9.97
CA GLN A 19 -10.66 -3.57 -8.69
C GLN A 19 -11.96 -2.77 -8.76
N VAL A 20 -12.26 -2.13 -9.89
CA VAL A 20 -13.57 -1.50 -10.13
C VAL A 20 -14.68 -2.54 -10.11
N MET A 21 -14.48 -3.66 -10.81
CA MET A 21 -15.42 -4.78 -10.83
C MET A 21 -15.71 -5.29 -9.42
N ARG A 22 -14.68 -5.51 -8.61
CA ARG A 22 -14.79 -5.95 -7.21
C ARG A 22 -15.41 -4.89 -6.31
N ASP A 23 -14.79 -3.72 -6.22
CA ASP A 23 -15.06 -2.74 -5.17
C ASP A 23 -16.27 -1.84 -5.48
N LEU A 24 -16.57 -1.62 -6.77
CA LEU A 24 -17.58 -0.64 -7.21
C LEU A 24 -18.76 -1.26 -7.96
N GLN A 25 -18.63 -2.46 -8.52
CA GLN A 25 -19.74 -3.14 -9.21
C GLN A 25 -20.27 -4.36 -8.45
N GLY A 26 -19.48 -4.95 -7.56
CA GLY A 26 -19.85 -6.22 -6.92
C GLY A 26 -20.00 -7.34 -7.96
N ALA A 27 -19.12 -7.35 -8.95
CA ALA A 27 -19.10 -8.39 -9.98
C ALA A 27 -18.83 -9.78 -9.38
N PRO A 28 -19.24 -10.87 -10.05
CA PRO A 28 -18.93 -12.23 -9.63
C PRO A 28 -17.41 -12.50 -9.55
N ASP A 29 -17.00 -13.36 -8.61
CA ASP A 29 -15.59 -13.69 -8.35
C ASP A 29 -14.87 -14.24 -9.60
N ASP A 30 -15.53 -15.06 -10.41
CA ASP A 30 -14.96 -15.63 -11.63
C ASP A 30 -14.63 -14.56 -12.69
N ALA A 31 -15.47 -13.54 -12.81
CA ALA A 31 -15.24 -12.41 -13.69
C ALA A 31 -14.10 -11.52 -13.18
N ILE A 32 -14.03 -11.31 -11.85
CA ILE A 32 -12.96 -10.55 -11.20
C ILE A 32 -11.62 -11.26 -11.38
N ASP A 33 -11.55 -12.57 -11.11
CA ASP A 33 -10.33 -13.35 -11.23
C ASP A 33 -9.84 -13.43 -12.68
N THR A 34 -10.77 -13.56 -13.63
CA THR A 34 -10.45 -13.52 -15.07
C THR A 34 -9.81 -12.19 -15.48
N GLU A 35 -10.36 -11.06 -15.03
CA GLU A 35 -9.79 -9.74 -15.34
C GLU A 35 -8.47 -9.52 -14.60
N ARG A 36 -8.37 -9.90 -13.31
CA ARG A 36 -7.16 -9.81 -12.51
C ARG A 36 -6.01 -10.64 -13.07
N ALA A 37 -6.29 -11.81 -13.64
CA ALA A 37 -5.28 -12.66 -14.29
C ALA A 37 -4.51 -11.94 -15.41
N ARG A 38 -5.14 -10.96 -16.07
CA ARG A 38 -4.52 -10.16 -17.13
C ARG A 38 -3.41 -9.25 -16.61
N VAL A 39 -3.38 -8.91 -15.32
CA VAL A 39 -2.31 -8.08 -14.72
C VAL A 39 -0.93 -8.70 -14.94
N ALA A 40 -0.82 -10.02 -14.94
CA ALA A 40 0.45 -10.71 -15.15
C ALA A 40 0.92 -10.71 -16.62
N THR A 41 0.04 -10.40 -17.58
CA THR A 41 0.30 -10.60 -19.02
C THR A 41 0.00 -9.39 -19.90
N ALA A 42 -0.65 -8.35 -19.37
CA ALA A 42 -0.95 -7.11 -20.05
C ALA A 42 -0.75 -5.90 -19.15
N GLY A 43 -0.64 -4.73 -19.78
CA GLY A 43 -0.66 -3.45 -19.07
C GLY A 43 0.57 -3.24 -18.19
N TRP A 44 0.37 -2.53 -17.08
CA TRP A 44 1.44 -2.14 -16.18
C TRP A 44 2.11 -3.34 -15.51
N GLY A 45 1.34 -4.31 -15.00
CA GLY A 45 1.91 -5.48 -14.31
C GLY A 45 2.86 -6.28 -15.19
N ALA A 46 2.49 -6.54 -16.44
CA ALA A 46 3.36 -7.23 -17.38
C ALA A 46 4.64 -6.45 -17.71
N ARG A 47 4.56 -5.12 -17.85
CA ARG A 47 5.75 -4.27 -18.07
C ARG A 47 6.72 -4.33 -16.89
N LEU A 48 6.20 -4.29 -15.66
CA LEU A 48 7.02 -4.40 -14.45
C LEU A 48 7.69 -5.77 -14.38
N LEU A 49 6.96 -6.86 -14.59
CA LEU A 49 7.52 -8.22 -14.58
C LEU A 49 8.60 -8.41 -15.64
N ALA A 50 8.40 -7.86 -16.84
CA ALA A 50 9.37 -7.93 -17.93
C ALA A 50 10.65 -7.09 -17.70
N ALA A 51 10.61 -6.12 -16.77
CA ALA A 51 11.75 -5.28 -16.45
C ALA A 51 12.74 -5.92 -15.46
N GLN A 52 12.42 -7.09 -14.90
CA GLN A 52 13.30 -7.76 -13.95
C GLN A 52 14.52 -8.34 -14.65
N ALA A 53 15.70 -8.03 -14.15
CA ALA A 53 16.94 -8.63 -14.61
C ALA A 53 17.06 -10.10 -14.16
N ASP A 54 17.95 -10.85 -14.82
CA ASP A 54 18.14 -12.29 -14.56
C ASP A 54 18.68 -12.58 -13.15
N ASP A 55 19.29 -11.59 -12.50
CA ASP A 55 19.76 -11.62 -11.11
C ASP A 55 18.65 -11.38 -10.07
N GLY A 56 17.39 -11.26 -10.50
CA GLY A 56 16.24 -11.04 -9.63
C GLY A 56 16.00 -9.58 -9.24
N TYR A 57 16.90 -8.66 -9.61
CA TYR A 57 16.75 -7.25 -9.29
C TYR A 57 15.87 -6.50 -10.31
N TRP A 58 15.25 -5.43 -9.81
CA TRP A 58 14.81 -4.30 -10.64
C TRP A 58 15.65 -3.09 -10.27
N GLY A 59 16.03 -2.29 -11.27
CA GLY A 59 16.83 -1.08 -11.05
C GLY A 59 18.21 -1.31 -10.44
N GLY A 60 18.65 -2.57 -10.28
CA GLY A 60 19.91 -2.96 -9.64
C GLY A 60 20.02 -2.63 -8.15
N GLN A 61 18.89 -2.44 -7.45
CA GLN A 61 18.86 -2.02 -6.04
C GLN A 61 17.77 -2.76 -5.26
N VAL A 62 18.01 -3.05 -3.98
CA VAL A 62 16.99 -3.66 -3.10
C VAL A 62 15.96 -2.62 -2.67
N TYR A 63 16.43 -1.47 -2.14
CA TYR A 63 15.59 -0.39 -1.62
C TYR A 63 15.53 0.84 -2.52
N GLY A 64 16.66 1.31 -3.04
CA GLY A 64 16.78 2.58 -3.77
C GLY A 64 17.06 3.78 -2.85
N PRO A 65 18.21 3.80 -2.13
CA PRO A 65 18.54 4.83 -1.15
C PRO A 65 18.73 6.23 -1.77
N SER A 66 19.03 6.30 -3.08
CA SER A 66 19.15 7.54 -3.85
C SER A 66 17.82 7.96 -4.49
N ARG A 67 16.70 7.47 -3.93
CA ARG A 67 15.31 7.74 -4.31
C ARG A 67 14.91 7.07 -5.63
N GLU A 68 15.62 6.03 -6.06
CA GLU A 68 15.16 5.13 -7.11
C GLU A 68 13.84 4.47 -6.69
N ARG A 69 12.92 4.36 -7.64
CA ARG A 69 11.57 3.82 -7.41
C ARG A 69 11.28 2.55 -8.21
N ASP A 70 12.26 2.09 -8.96
CA ASP A 70 12.31 0.84 -9.70
C ASP A 70 13.13 -0.23 -8.96
N SER A 71 13.39 -0.08 -7.65
CA SER A 71 14.06 -1.10 -6.83
C SER A 71 13.19 -2.36 -6.62
N VAL A 72 13.78 -3.43 -6.09
CA VAL A 72 13.04 -4.67 -5.77
C VAL A 72 11.87 -4.39 -4.81
N MET A 73 12.11 -3.69 -3.71
CA MET A 73 11.08 -3.41 -2.71
C MET A 73 9.89 -2.66 -3.31
N TRP A 74 10.17 -1.59 -4.06
CA TRP A 74 9.13 -0.75 -4.63
C TRP A 74 8.42 -1.45 -5.79
N THR A 75 9.14 -2.21 -6.62
CA THR A 75 8.52 -2.96 -7.71
C THR A 75 7.57 -4.03 -7.20
N LEU A 76 7.96 -4.80 -6.17
CA LEU A 76 7.07 -5.77 -5.53
C LEU A 76 5.85 -5.12 -4.88
N GLN A 77 6.04 -3.97 -4.21
CA GLN A 77 4.92 -3.21 -3.65
C GLN A 77 3.95 -2.74 -4.75
N VAL A 78 4.46 -2.24 -5.89
CA VAL A 78 3.60 -1.85 -7.01
C VAL A 78 2.88 -3.07 -7.58
N LEU A 79 3.57 -4.18 -7.84
CA LEU A 79 2.93 -5.42 -8.32
C LEU A 79 1.81 -5.91 -7.39
N ARG A 80 1.99 -5.80 -6.08
CA ARG A 80 0.96 -6.04 -5.07
C ARG A 80 -0.23 -5.10 -5.24
N ASN A 81 0.01 -3.78 -5.32
CA ASN A 81 -1.05 -2.78 -5.49
C ASN A 81 -1.84 -2.97 -6.80
N LEU A 82 -1.15 -3.38 -7.87
CA LEU A 82 -1.73 -3.72 -9.17
C LEU A 82 -2.61 -4.98 -9.12
N GLY A 83 -2.44 -5.82 -8.09
CA GLY A 83 -3.16 -7.08 -7.94
C GLY A 83 -2.57 -8.23 -8.74
N ALA A 84 -1.26 -8.24 -9.01
CA ALA A 84 -0.61 -9.33 -9.75
C ALA A 84 -0.91 -10.69 -9.08
N PRO A 85 -1.53 -11.66 -9.77
CA PRO A 85 -1.88 -12.94 -9.15
C PRO A 85 -0.61 -13.68 -8.69
N PRO A 86 -0.45 -14.01 -7.40
CA PRO A 86 0.76 -14.66 -6.89
C PRO A 86 1.06 -16.01 -7.56
N ASP A 87 0.02 -16.69 -8.05
CA ASP A 87 0.07 -17.98 -8.73
C ASP A 87 0.16 -17.86 -10.26
N ALA A 88 0.25 -16.66 -10.83
CA ALA A 88 0.56 -16.53 -12.24
C ALA A 88 2.02 -16.93 -12.49
N ALA A 89 2.28 -17.71 -13.54
CA ALA A 89 3.63 -18.22 -13.82
C ALA A 89 4.71 -17.12 -13.95
N PRO A 90 4.47 -15.97 -14.62
CA PRO A 90 5.44 -14.88 -14.66
C PRO A 90 5.70 -14.24 -13.27
N VAL A 91 4.68 -14.19 -12.41
CA VAL A 91 4.79 -13.62 -11.06
C VAL A 91 5.60 -14.55 -10.17
N ARG A 92 5.30 -15.86 -10.16
CA ARG A 92 6.10 -16.84 -9.42
C ARG A 92 7.55 -16.83 -9.86
N ALA A 93 7.83 -16.87 -11.16
CA ALA A 93 9.21 -16.84 -11.66
C ALA A 93 9.95 -15.56 -11.23
N ALA A 94 9.24 -14.43 -11.13
CA ALA A 94 9.84 -13.19 -10.66
C ALA A 94 10.14 -13.22 -9.16
N VAL A 95 9.22 -13.72 -8.35
CA VAL A 95 9.38 -13.89 -6.89
C VAL A 95 10.46 -14.93 -6.57
N ASP A 96 10.52 -16.03 -7.31
CA ASP A 96 11.53 -17.09 -7.13
C ASP A 96 12.95 -16.55 -7.34
N ARG A 97 13.17 -15.67 -8.33
CA ARG A 97 14.46 -14.97 -8.51
C ARG A 97 14.79 -14.06 -7.33
N VAL A 98 13.81 -13.35 -6.76
CA VAL A 98 14.03 -12.54 -5.55
C VAL A 98 14.43 -13.42 -4.36
N VAL A 99 13.76 -14.56 -4.18
CA VAL A 99 14.08 -15.53 -3.12
C VAL A 99 15.50 -16.09 -3.29
N ALA A 100 15.92 -16.35 -4.51
CA ALA A 100 17.20 -16.96 -4.81
C ALA A 100 18.38 -15.98 -4.64
N ASP A 101 18.24 -14.75 -5.14
CA ASP A 101 19.40 -13.92 -5.48
C ASP A 101 19.40 -12.53 -4.82
N VAL A 102 18.28 -12.05 -4.28
CA VAL A 102 18.20 -10.69 -3.72
C VAL A 102 18.45 -10.69 -2.21
N VAL A 103 19.49 -9.96 -1.81
CA VAL A 103 19.90 -9.81 -0.41
C VAL A 103 20.04 -8.35 0.01
N TRP A 104 19.81 -8.10 1.29
CA TRP A 104 20.12 -6.86 2.00
C TRP A 104 21.63 -6.81 2.34
N ALA A 105 22.45 -6.34 1.39
CA ALA A 105 23.91 -6.40 1.49
C ALA A 105 24.49 -5.67 2.71
N GLU A 106 23.88 -4.57 3.13
CA GLU A 106 24.29 -3.81 4.31
C GLU A 106 23.93 -4.49 5.64
N PHE A 107 23.17 -5.59 5.59
CA PHE A 107 22.60 -6.28 6.75
C PHE A 107 22.97 -7.76 6.73
N ASP A 108 24.27 -8.05 6.68
CA ASP A 108 24.84 -9.42 6.68
C ASP A 108 24.28 -10.33 5.58
N ASP A 109 24.04 -9.76 4.39
CA ASP A 109 23.46 -10.46 3.23
C ASP A 109 22.14 -11.18 3.57
N LEU A 110 21.31 -10.60 4.45
CA LEU A 110 20.00 -11.15 4.79
C LEU A 110 19.14 -11.31 3.52
N PRO A 111 18.45 -12.44 3.32
CA PRO A 111 17.52 -12.60 2.20
C PRO A 111 16.46 -11.50 2.19
N TYR A 112 16.02 -11.05 1.00
CA TYR A 112 15.06 -9.95 0.88
C TYR A 112 13.84 -10.09 1.81
N PHE A 113 13.20 -11.27 1.83
CA PHE A 113 12.00 -11.55 2.61
C PHE A 113 12.24 -11.73 4.12
N SER A 114 13.49 -11.63 4.59
CA SER A 114 13.85 -11.58 6.01
C SER A 114 13.84 -10.15 6.58
N GLY A 115 13.65 -9.15 5.71
CA GLY A 115 13.64 -7.75 6.10
C GLY A 115 15.01 -7.23 6.54
N GLU A 116 15.01 -5.99 7.01
CA GLU A 116 16.18 -5.27 7.49
C GLU A 116 15.92 -4.71 8.90
N VAL A 117 16.39 -3.50 9.22
CA VAL A 117 16.23 -2.91 10.57
C VAL A 117 15.10 -1.89 10.66
N GLU A 118 14.85 -1.06 9.64
CA GLU A 118 13.83 -0.01 9.70
C GLU A 118 12.40 -0.58 9.70
N GLU A 119 11.56 -0.11 10.63
CA GLU A 119 10.18 -0.60 10.83
C GLU A 119 9.31 -0.37 9.58
N CYS A 120 9.49 0.78 8.93
CA CYS A 120 8.81 1.17 7.71
C CYS A 120 9.14 0.22 6.56
N VAL A 121 10.40 -0.21 6.45
CA VAL A 121 10.85 -1.15 5.42
C VAL A 121 10.34 -2.55 5.73
N ASN A 122 10.50 -3.00 6.98
CA ASN A 122 10.03 -4.29 7.45
C ASN A 122 8.51 -4.47 7.28
N GLY A 123 7.70 -3.44 7.55
CA GLY A 123 6.26 -3.46 7.25
C GLY A 123 5.96 -3.66 5.76
N GLY A 124 6.71 -2.98 4.89
CA GLY A 124 6.60 -3.14 3.43
C GLY A 124 7.00 -4.53 2.94
N VAL A 125 8.13 -5.06 3.45
CA VAL A 125 8.63 -6.41 3.12
C VAL A 125 7.65 -7.48 3.61
N LEU A 126 7.12 -7.36 4.83
CA LEU A 126 6.13 -8.30 5.36
C LEU A 126 4.88 -8.35 4.49
N ALA A 127 4.35 -7.19 4.07
CA ALA A 127 3.21 -7.16 3.17
C ALA A 127 3.53 -7.78 1.79
N ASN A 128 4.76 -7.63 1.28
CA ASN A 128 5.17 -8.30 0.05
C ASN A 128 5.30 -9.81 0.24
N ALA A 129 5.96 -10.27 1.31
CA ALA A 129 6.08 -11.69 1.67
C ALA A 129 4.71 -12.35 1.79
N ALA A 130 3.81 -11.75 2.57
CA ALA A 130 2.46 -12.27 2.78
C ALA A 130 1.66 -12.35 1.48
N TYR A 131 1.68 -11.29 0.67
CA TYR A 131 0.93 -11.27 -0.59
C TYR A 131 1.45 -12.29 -1.61
N PHE A 132 2.78 -12.45 -1.73
CA PHE A 132 3.39 -13.38 -2.69
C PHE A 132 3.59 -14.80 -2.13
N GLY A 133 3.15 -15.07 -0.90
CA GLY A 133 3.19 -16.40 -0.30
C GLY A 133 4.59 -16.85 0.15
N VAL A 134 5.50 -15.92 0.42
CA VAL A 134 6.86 -16.19 0.92
C VAL A 134 6.91 -15.95 2.44
N LEU A 135 6.26 -16.84 3.19
CA LEU A 135 6.21 -16.81 4.66
C LEU A 135 7.14 -17.89 5.25
N GLY A 136 7.66 -17.65 6.45
CA GLY A 136 8.56 -18.55 7.18
C GLY A 136 9.45 -17.79 8.17
N GLU A 137 10.68 -18.27 8.38
CA GLU A 137 11.62 -17.67 9.34
C GLU A 137 11.86 -16.16 9.11
N GLY A 138 11.84 -15.71 7.85
CA GLY A 138 11.98 -14.31 7.50
C GLY A 138 10.81 -13.45 7.99
N SER A 139 9.56 -13.89 7.75
CA SER A 139 8.37 -13.19 8.27
C SER A 139 8.30 -13.26 9.79
N ASP A 140 8.71 -14.37 10.40
CA ASP A 140 8.73 -14.53 11.86
C ASP A 140 9.72 -13.57 12.51
N ARG A 141 10.91 -13.40 11.90
CA ARG A 141 11.89 -12.40 12.31
C ARG A 141 11.32 -10.99 12.25
N ILE A 142 10.69 -10.63 11.13
CA ILE A 142 10.09 -9.30 10.95
C ILE A 142 9.02 -9.05 12.01
N ILE A 143 8.10 -10.00 12.21
CA ILE A 143 7.01 -9.87 13.19
C ILE A 143 7.58 -9.72 14.59
N ALA A 144 8.56 -10.55 14.99
CA ALA A 144 9.17 -10.45 16.31
C ALA A 144 9.77 -9.07 16.56
N ARG A 145 10.47 -8.50 15.57
CA ARG A 145 11.02 -7.13 15.66
C ARG A 145 9.91 -6.09 15.78
N LEU A 146 8.91 -6.11 14.91
CA LEU A 146 7.83 -5.13 14.93
C LEU A 146 7.01 -5.17 16.23
N LEU A 147 6.87 -6.34 16.87
CA LEU A 147 6.22 -6.45 18.17
C LEU A 147 7.07 -5.86 19.31
N ASP A 148 8.39 -6.03 19.26
CA ASP A 148 9.35 -5.51 20.24
C ASP A 148 9.53 -3.99 20.11
N GLU A 149 9.55 -3.48 18.88
CA GLU A 149 9.81 -2.08 18.53
C GLU A 149 8.55 -1.18 18.62
N ALA A 150 7.39 -1.76 18.95
CA ALA A 150 6.16 -0.99 19.12
C ALA A 150 6.26 0.01 20.28
N LEU A 151 6.02 1.29 20.01
CA LEU A 151 6.16 2.36 20.99
C LEU A 151 4.95 2.46 21.95
N PRO A 152 5.10 3.10 23.13
CA PRO A 152 4.02 3.21 24.12
C PRO A 152 2.76 3.94 23.63
N ASP A 153 2.86 4.75 22.57
CA ASP A 153 1.70 5.40 21.95
C ASP A 153 1.04 4.56 20.84
N GLY A 154 1.47 3.31 20.67
CA GLY A 154 0.83 2.27 19.86
C GLY A 154 1.38 2.10 18.44
N GLY A 155 2.19 3.04 17.95
CA GLY A 155 2.76 3.00 16.60
C GLY A 155 4.25 2.65 16.56
N TRP A 156 4.90 3.05 15.47
CA TRP A 156 6.33 2.82 15.19
C TRP A 156 7.01 4.09 14.66
N ASN A 157 8.34 4.16 14.76
CA ASN A 157 9.15 5.22 14.16
C ASN A 157 10.53 4.69 13.73
N CYS A 158 10.93 5.00 12.49
CA CYS A 158 12.27 4.66 11.95
C CYS A 158 13.37 5.61 12.47
N GLU A 159 13.01 6.71 13.15
CA GLU A 159 13.99 7.55 13.86
C GLU A 159 14.53 6.82 15.09
N PRO A 160 15.85 6.84 15.34
CA PRO A 160 16.45 6.27 16.55
C PRO A 160 15.79 6.79 17.84
N ALA A 161 15.76 5.94 18.88
CA ALA A 161 15.08 6.27 20.14
C ALA A 161 15.67 7.50 20.89
N ASP A 162 16.93 7.84 20.63
CA ASP A 162 17.58 9.05 21.13
C ASP A 162 17.17 10.32 20.36
N GLU A 163 16.67 10.17 19.13
CA GLU A 163 16.11 11.26 18.33
C GLU A 163 14.60 11.45 18.61
N SER A 164 13.85 10.36 18.74
CA SER A 164 12.40 10.42 18.93
C SER A 164 11.83 9.24 19.70
N GLN A 165 11.01 9.54 20.70
CA GLN A 165 10.22 8.55 21.45
C GLN A 165 8.73 8.57 21.05
N ARG A 166 8.43 9.13 19.87
CA ARG A 166 7.06 9.26 19.36
C ARG A 166 6.95 8.52 18.05
N SER A 167 5.85 7.80 17.88
CA SER A 167 5.56 7.14 16.61
C SER A 167 5.41 8.15 15.48
N SER A 168 5.75 7.75 14.26
CA SER A 168 5.54 8.51 13.04
C SER A 168 4.35 7.93 12.25
N PHE A 169 3.64 8.77 11.49
CA PHE A 169 2.53 8.30 10.63
C PHE A 169 3.02 7.39 9.52
N ASP A 170 4.15 7.74 8.88
CA ASP A 170 4.69 7.01 7.74
C ASP A 170 5.11 5.58 8.14
N SER A 171 5.89 5.45 9.22
CA SER A 171 6.31 4.13 9.74
C SER A 171 5.11 3.34 10.23
N THR A 172 4.22 3.96 11.03
CA THR A 172 3.06 3.27 11.59
C THR A 172 2.15 2.70 10.48
N LEU A 173 1.88 3.48 9.42
CA LEU A 173 1.05 3.00 8.31
C LEU A 173 1.71 1.83 7.56
N CYS A 174 3.02 1.92 7.27
CA CYS A 174 3.73 0.83 6.59
C CYS A 174 3.69 -0.47 7.41
N VAL A 175 3.83 -0.38 8.74
CA VAL A 175 3.78 -1.53 9.64
C VAL A 175 2.39 -2.15 9.69
N ILE A 176 1.33 -1.37 9.93
CA ILE A 176 -0.03 -1.93 10.03
C ILE A 176 -0.53 -2.52 8.71
N GLU A 177 -0.10 -2.00 7.56
CA GLU A 177 -0.35 -2.63 6.26
C GLU A 177 0.36 -3.99 6.15
N GLY A 178 1.61 -4.09 6.61
CA GLY A 178 2.37 -5.33 6.78
C GLY A 178 1.62 -6.40 7.58
N LEU A 179 1.22 -6.03 8.80
CA LEU A 179 0.52 -6.92 9.72
C LEU A 179 -0.84 -7.35 9.15
N LEU A 180 -1.58 -6.44 8.52
CA LEU A 180 -2.88 -6.76 7.91
C LEU A 180 -2.75 -7.77 6.76
N GLU A 181 -1.77 -7.59 5.87
CA GLU A 181 -1.54 -8.55 4.78
C GLU A 181 -1.11 -9.92 5.32
N TYR A 182 -0.30 -9.97 6.38
CA TYR A 182 0.03 -11.22 7.06
C TYR A 182 -1.19 -11.90 7.69
N GLU A 183 -2.08 -11.15 8.34
CA GLU A 183 -3.35 -11.68 8.88
C GLU A 183 -4.20 -12.34 7.79
N ARG A 184 -4.30 -11.69 6.63
CA ARG A 184 -5.06 -12.19 5.48
C ARG A 184 -4.47 -13.47 4.90
N ALA A 185 -3.15 -13.51 4.75
CA ALA A 185 -2.45 -14.64 4.15
C ALA A 185 -2.54 -15.90 5.02
N THR A 186 -2.52 -15.74 6.35
CA THR A 186 -2.53 -16.86 7.30
C THR A 186 -3.93 -17.30 7.73
N GLY A 187 -4.93 -16.43 7.64
CA GLY A 187 -6.32 -16.73 8.02
C GLY A 187 -6.56 -16.93 9.52
N SER A 188 -5.50 -16.91 10.34
CA SER A 188 -5.53 -17.08 11.79
C SER A 188 -4.25 -16.46 12.38
N ALA A 189 -4.16 -15.14 12.39
CA ALA A 189 -3.02 -14.49 13.01
C ALA A 189 -3.02 -14.66 14.53
N ASP A 190 -1.81 -14.69 15.09
CA ASP A 190 -1.57 -14.54 16.51
C ASP A 190 -2.31 -13.29 17.04
N ALA A 191 -2.93 -13.43 18.21
CA ALA A 191 -3.60 -12.33 18.90
C ALA A 191 -2.65 -11.14 19.13
N ALA A 192 -1.36 -11.39 19.33
CA ALA A 192 -0.35 -10.34 19.48
C ALA A 192 -0.19 -9.49 18.21
N VAL A 193 -0.22 -10.12 17.03
CA VAL A 193 -0.15 -9.42 15.73
C VAL A 193 -1.39 -8.55 15.53
N THR A 194 -2.57 -9.12 15.79
CA THR A 194 -3.84 -8.38 15.68
C THR A 194 -3.92 -7.22 16.66
N ASP A 195 -3.47 -7.41 17.90
CA ASP A 195 -3.44 -6.35 18.91
C ASP A 195 -2.47 -5.23 18.51
N ALA A 196 -1.25 -5.58 18.06
CA ALA A 196 -0.28 -4.60 17.58
C ALA A 196 -0.83 -3.77 16.41
N ARG A 197 -1.42 -4.41 15.39
CA ARG A 197 -2.06 -3.70 14.27
C ARG A 197 -3.12 -2.72 14.76
N ARG A 198 -4.02 -3.17 15.65
CA ARG A 198 -5.11 -2.33 16.18
C ARG A 198 -4.60 -1.16 17.01
N ARG A 199 -3.51 -1.32 17.77
CA ARG A 199 -2.88 -0.19 18.49
C ARG A 199 -2.29 0.85 17.52
N GLY A 200 -1.68 0.40 16.42
CA GLY A 200 -1.21 1.30 15.36
C GLY A 200 -2.35 2.02 14.63
N GLU A 201 -3.46 1.34 14.41
CA GLU A 201 -4.70 1.95 13.89
C GLU A 201 -5.25 3.01 14.85
N GLU A 202 -5.31 2.70 16.14
CA GLU A 202 -5.76 3.65 17.17
C GLU A 202 -4.86 4.89 17.23
N TYR A 203 -3.53 4.72 17.11
CA TYR A 203 -2.59 5.83 16.99
C TYR A 203 -2.99 6.81 15.86
N LEU A 204 -3.37 6.29 14.68
CA LEU A 204 -3.82 7.11 13.56
C LEU A 204 -5.22 7.71 13.81
N LEU A 205 -6.15 6.95 14.39
CA LEU A 205 -7.54 7.39 14.66
C LEU A 205 -7.61 8.54 15.67
N GLU A 206 -6.83 8.49 16.75
CA GLU A 206 -6.72 9.59 17.73
C GLU A 206 -6.29 10.93 17.09
N ARG A 207 -5.71 10.85 15.89
CA ARG A 207 -5.17 11.97 15.12
C ARG A 207 -6.02 12.29 13.88
N SER A 208 -7.20 11.70 13.75
CA SER A 208 -8.06 11.81 12.55
C SER A 208 -7.28 11.58 11.26
N LEU A 209 -6.28 10.69 11.28
CA LEU A 209 -5.33 10.36 10.21
C LEU A 209 -4.35 11.46 9.76
N PHE A 210 -4.55 12.75 10.06
CA PHE A 210 -3.63 13.79 9.56
C PHE A 210 -3.43 14.99 10.47
N ARG A 211 -4.06 14.99 11.65
CA ARG A 211 -4.02 16.11 12.60
C ARG A 211 -3.08 15.82 13.76
N ARG A 212 -2.45 16.88 14.26
CA ARG A 212 -1.67 16.82 15.50
C ARG A 212 -2.65 16.58 16.64
N ARG A 213 -2.37 15.58 17.48
CA ARG A 213 -3.20 15.30 18.67
C ARG A 213 -3.31 16.52 19.60
N SER A 214 -2.26 17.32 19.70
CA SER A 214 -2.18 18.47 20.61
C SER A 214 -2.90 19.72 20.10
N THR A 215 -2.82 20.02 18.79
CA THR A 215 -3.33 21.29 18.24
C THR A 215 -4.51 21.12 17.30
N GLY A 216 -4.78 19.90 16.81
CA GLY A 216 -5.77 19.65 15.75
C GLY A 216 -5.34 20.13 14.36
N GLU A 217 -4.17 20.74 14.22
CA GLU A 217 -3.64 21.24 12.94
C GLU A 217 -3.09 20.12 12.06
N LEU A 218 -2.99 20.36 10.76
CA LEU A 218 -2.37 19.44 9.81
C LEU A 218 -0.91 19.13 10.21
N VAL A 219 -0.57 17.84 10.27
CA VAL A 219 0.77 17.38 10.68
C VAL A 219 1.84 17.79 9.68
N LYS A 220 1.62 17.47 8.40
CA LYS A 220 2.48 17.82 7.26
C LYS A 220 1.60 18.17 6.05
N PRO A 221 1.88 19.27 5.31
CA PRO A 221 1.15 19.63 4.10
C PRO A 221 1.03 18.48 3.09
N ARG A 222 2.07 17.65 3.02
CA ARG A 222 2.18 16.55 2.07
C ARG A 222 1.14 15.43 2.27
N TYR A 223 0.48 15.35 3.43
CA TYR A 223 -0.52 14.30 3.70
C TYR A 223 -1.80 14.48 2.87
N THR A 224 -2.02 15.66 2.30
CA THR A 224 -3.15 15.93 1.40
C THR A 224 -2.81 15.70 -0.08
N ASN A 225 -1.57 15.30 -0.40
CA ASN A 225 -1.10 15.01 -1.75
C ASN A 225 -1.37 13.54 -2.12
N PHE A 226 -2.54 13.26 -2.71
CA PHE A 226 -2.89 11.90 -3.12
C PHE A 226 -2.07 11.48 -4.34
N SER A 227 -1.10 10.60 -4.13
CA SER A 227 -0.18 10.16 -5.19
C SER A 227 -0.25 8.65 -5.35
N PHE A 228 0.06 8.15 -6.55
CA PHE A 228 0.23 6.73 -6.80
C PHE A 228 1.39 6.48 -7.77
N PRO A 229 2.25 5.48 -7.52
CA PRO A 229 2.37 4.70 -6.29
C PRO A 229 2.79 5.58 -5.09
N THR A 230 2.42 5.15 -3.88
CA THR A 230 2.71 5.89 -2.65
C THR A 230 4.10 5.61 -2.08
N TYR A 231 4.69 4.45 -2.37
CA TYR A 231 5.93 3.97 -1.73
C TYR A 231 5.76 3.95 -0.20
N TRP A 232 6.74 4.42 0.56
CA TRP A 232 6.62 4.61 2.01
C TRP A 232 5.83 5.87 2.40
N PHE A 233 5.57 6.80 1.47
CA PHE A 233 4.96 8.08 1.83
C PHE A 233 3.54 7.90 2.34
N TYR A 234 3.25 8.58 3.45
CA TYR A 234 1.91 8.75 3.96
C TYR A 234 1.12 9.80 3.16
N ASP A 235 -0.10 9.42 2.79
CA ASP A 235 -1.18 10.34 2.45
C ASP A 235 -2.50 9.84 3.07
N VAL A 236 -3.46 10.75 3.25
CA VAL A 236 -4.73 10.43 3.92
C VAL A 236 -5.55 9.38 3.16
N LEU A 237 -5.47 9.37 1.82
CA LEU A 237 -6.24 8.43 1.02
C LEU A 237 -5.71 7.00 1.15
N ARG A 238 -4.38 6.81 1.21
CA ARG A 238 -3.74 5.52 1.52
C ARG A 238 -4.18 5.01 2.88
N ALA A 239 -4.16 5.87 3.90
CA ALA A 239 -4.57 5.47 5.25
C ALA A 239 -6.06 5.09 5.32
N LEU A 240 -6.95 5.88 4.71
CA LEU A 240 -8.38 5.52 4.63
C LEU A 240 -8.59 4.19 3.90
N ASP A 241 -7.83 3.94 2.85
CA ASP A 241 -7.89 2.71 2.09
C ASP A 241 -7.40 1.49 2.89
N HIS A 242 -6.41 1.66 3.77
CA HIS A 242 -6.03 0.68 4.80
C HIS A 242 -7.20 0.38 5.74
N PHE A 243 -7.87 1.39 6.31
CA PHE A 243 -9.03 1.15 7.19
C PHE A 243 -10.17 0.43 6.48
N ARG A 244 -10.46 0.82 5.23
CA ARG A 244 -11.40 0.08 4.37
C ARG A 244 -10.97 -1.37 4.16
N ALA A 245 -9.67 -1.61 4.03
CA ALA A 245 -9.09 -2.92 3.85
C ALA A 245 -9.17 -3.78 5.11
N ALA A 246 -8.86 -3.22 6.27
CA ALA A 246 -9.04 -3.88 7.57
C ALA A 246 -10.51 -4.31 7.80
N GLY A 247 -11.46 -3.63 7.15
CA GLY A 247 -12.87 -3.98 7.15
C GLY A 247 -13.60 -3.45 8.39
N GLY A 248 -14.81 -3.96 8.61
CA GLY A 248 -15.71 -3.44 9.66
C GLY A 248 -16.36 -2.10 9.30
N PRO A 249 -17.20 -1.54 10.19
CA PRO A 249 -17.81 -0.24 9.99
C PRO A 249 -16.79 0.88 10.12
N ALA A 250 -16.93 1.95 9.33
CA ALA A 250 -16.06 3.11 9.43
C ALA A 250 -16.20 3.80 10.80
N ASP A 251 -15.07 4.02 11.49
CA ASP A 251 -15.02 4.75 12.75
C ASP A 251 -15.41 6.22 12.52
N ALA A 252 -16.24 6.78 13.42
CA ALA A 252 -16.71 8.16 13.31
C ALA A 252 -15.56 9.20 13.27
N ARG A 253 -14.40 8.89 13.86
CA ARG A 253 -13.20 9.73 13.87
C ARG A 253 -12.54 9.87 12.49
N LEU A 254 -12.94 9.05 11.52
CA LEU A 254 -12.51 9.16 10.12
C LEU A 254 -13.21 10.29 9.37
N ARG A 255 -14.29 10.85 9.90
CA ARG A 255 -15.09 11.91 9.23
C ARG A 255 -14.22 13.05 8.67
N PRO A 256 -13.29 13.68 9.41
CA PRO A 256 -12.48 14.76 8.86
C PRO A 256 -11.59 14.35 7.69
N ALA A 257 -11.16 13.08 7.65
CA ALA A 257 -10.34 12.55 6.57
C ALA A 257 -11.20 12.22 5.33
N LEU A 258 -12.42 11.73 5.53
CA LEU A 258 -13.40 11.52 4.46
C LEU A 258 -13.82 12.86 3.83
N ASP A 259 -14.05 13.89 4.65
CA ASP A 259 -14.40 15.23 4.17
C ASP A 259 -13.27 15.81 3.30
N LEU A 260 -12.00 15.64 3.70
CA LEU A 260 -10.84 16.03 2.88
C LEU A 260 -10.82 15.30 1.51
N VAL A 261 -11.20 14.02 1.46
CA VAL A 261 -11.31 13.28 0.19
C VAL A 261 -12.43 13.86 -0.67
N LEU A 262 -13.60 14.13 -0.09
CA LEU A 262 -14.74 14.72 -0.80
C LEU A 262 -14.42 16.13 -1.35
N GLU A 263 -13.73 16.97 -0.57
CA GLU A 263 -13.30 18.31 -0.99
C GLU A 263 -12.37 18.31 -2.20
N GLN A 264 -11.66 17.20 -2.45
CA GLN A 264 -10.78 17.04 -3.62
C GLN A 264 -11.46 16.40 -4.83
N GLN A 265 -12.74 16.06 -4.74
CA GLN A 265 -13.50 15.56 -5.89
C GLN A 265 -13.68 16.68 -6.92
N GLY A 266 -13.26 16.43 -8.16
CA GLY A 266 -13.52 17.34 -9.27
C GLY A 266 -14.98 17.36 -9.69
N ASP A 267 -15.39 18.40 -10.42
CA ASP A 267 -16.75 18.54 -10.97
C ASP A 267 -17.13 17.40 -11.93
N ASP A 268 -16.13 16.69 -12.49
CA ASP A 268 -16.29 15.50 -13.32
C ASP A 268 -16.43 14.20 -12.51
N GLY A 269 -16.44 14.31 -11.17
CA GLY A 269 -16.53 13.20 -10.24
C GLY A 269 -15.23 12.42 -10.04
N ARG A 270 -14.09 12.90 -10.57
CA ARG A 270 -12.78 12.24 -10.54
C ARG A 270 -11.82 12.94 -9.59
N TRP A 271 -10.77 12.23 -9.18
CA TRP A 271 -9.69 12.78 -8.37
C TRP A 271 -8.42 12.92 -9.21
N ARG A 272 -7.73 14.04 -9.07
CA ARG A 272 -6.50 14.34 -9.82
C ARG A 272 -5.30 13.62 -9.21
N ALA A 273 -4.30 13.31 -10.04
CA ALA A 273 -3.02 12.81 -9.55
C ALA A 273 -2.30 13.92 -8.78
N GLY A 274 -1.82 13.61 -7.57
CA GLY A 274 -0.96 14.49 -6.81
C GLY A 274 0.43 14.60 -7.41
N ARG A 275 1.25 15.46 -6.80
CA ARG A 275 2.66 15.60 -7.13
C ARG A 275 3.40 14.29 -6.90
N SER A 276 4.14 13.85 -7.91
CA SER A 276 5.05 12.71 -7.78
C SER A 276 6.18 13.04 -6.80
N TRP A 277 6.54 12.06 -5.96
CA TRP A 277 7.64 12.24 -5.02
C TRP A 277 9.00 12.36 -5.73
N PRO A 278 9.95 13.15 -5.17
CA PRO A 278 11.30 13.25 -5.72
C PRO A 278 11.97 11.87 -5.82
N GLY A 279 12.62 11.61 -6.94
CA GLY A 279 13.28 10.34 -7.24
C GLY A 279 13.42 10.10 -8.74
N GLY A 280 14.47 9.38 -9.14
CA GLY A 280 14.67 8.90 -10.52
C GLY A 280 13.92 7.58 -10.76
N ASN A 281 13.83 7.17 -12.03
CA ASN A 281 13.38 5.84 -12.48
C ASN A 281 12.12 5.33 -11.76
N ARG A 282 10.96 5.93 -12.06
CA ARG A 282 9.67 5.46 -11.58
C ARG A 282 8.89 4.81 -12.71
N TYR A 283 8.09 3.80 -12.37
CA TYR A 283 7.08 3.33 -13.29
C TYR A 283 5.94 4.35 -13.40
N GLU A 284 5.58 4.69 -14.63
CA GLU A 284 4.38 5.46 -14.94
C GLU A 284 3.19 4.49 -14.93
N VAL A 285 2.57 4.37 -13.76
CA VAL A 285 1.40 3.50 -13.49
C VAL A 285 0.19 4.31 -13.00
N ASP A 286 0.18 5.60 -13.29
CA ASP A 286 -0.95 6.51 -13.06
C ASP A 286 -0.86 7.74 -13.99
N ALA A 287 -1.84 8.63 -13.91
CA ALA A 287 -1.84 9.89 -14.64
C ALA A 287 -0.77 10.89 -14.14
N PRO A 288 -0.31 11.83 -14.99
CA PRO A 288 0.56 12.93 -14.57
C PRO A 288 -0.07 13.86 -13.52
N GLU A 289 0.76 14.56 -12.73
CA GLU A 289 0.33 15.54 -11.72
C GLU A 289 -0.72 16.50 -12.30
N GLY A 290 -1.85 16.62 -11.60
CA GLY A 290 -2.95 17.49 -11.98
C GLY A 290 -3.96 16.87 -12.94
N GLU A 291 -3.68 15.76 -13.62
CA GLU A 291 -4.65 15.10 -14.51
C GLU A 291 -5.55 14.11 -13.75
N PRO A 292 -6.75 13.76 -14.25
CA PRO A 292 -7.60 12.75 -13.63
C PRO A 292 -6.88 11.41 -13.47
N SER A 293 -6.73 10.95 -12.22
CA SER A 293 -6.00 9.74 -11.84
C SER A 293 -6.96 8.55 -11.70
N PRO A 294 -6.79 7.47 -12.49
CA PRO A 294 -7.53 6.24 -12.28
C PRO A 294 -7.36 5.68 -10.86
N TRP A 295 -6.16 5.75 -10.29
CA TRP A 295 -5.89 5.22 -8.95
C TRP A 295 -6.52 6.03 -7.82
N ASN A 296 -6.38 7.35 -7.84
CA ASN A 296 -7.00 8.21 -6.83
C ASN A 296 -8.51 8.12 -6.93
N THR A 297 -9.06 8.09 -8.15
CA THR A 297 -10.50 7.96 -8.36
C THR A 297 -11.02 6.61 -7.85
N LEU A 298 -10.37 5.50 -8.20
CA LEU A 298 -10.73 4.17 -7.67
C LEU A 298 -10.67 4.13 -6.13
N ARG A 299 -9.54 4.57 -5.54
CA ARG A 299 -9.33 4.56 -4.09
C ARG A 299 -10.35 5.42 -3.36
N ALA A 300 -10.59 6.64 -3.84
CA ALA A 300 -11.57 7.53 -3.25
C ALA A 300 -12.99 6.95 -3.31
N LEU A 301 -13.40 6.44 -4.48
CA LEU A 301 -14.75 5.86 -4.64
C LEU A 301 -14.97 4.64 -3.75
N ARG A 302 -13.99 3.74 -3.61
CA ARG A 302 -14.14 2.56 -2.74
C ARG A 302 -14.12 2.90 -1.25
N VAL A 303 -13.32 3.90 -0.86
CA VAL A 303 -13.32 4.42 0.52
C VAL A 303 -14.66 5.06 0.86
N LEU A 304 -15.17 5.94 -0.02
CA LEU A 304 -16.44 6.64 0.21
C LEU A 304 -17.62 5.66 0.24
N ARG A 305 -17.64 4.67 -0.67
CA ARG A 305 -18.66 3.60 -0.67
C ARG A 305 -18.63 2.76 0.60
N TRP A 306 -17.43 2.44 1.10
CA TRP A 306 -17.29 1.69 2.35
C TRP A 306 -17.75 2.50 3.55
N ALA A 307 -17.39 3.78 3.62
CA ALA A 307 -17.71 4.65 4.75
C ALA A 307 -19.20 5.04 4.82
N ASP A 308 -19.85 5.18 3.67
CA ASP A 308 -21.28 5.46 3.60
C ASP A 308 -21.91 4.69 2.41
N PRO A 309 -22.32 3.43 2.62
CA PRO A 309 -22.95 2.62 1.58
C PRO A 309 -24.26 3.21 1.05
N ALA A 310 -24.94 4.06 1.83
CA ALA A 310 -26.21 4.68 1.46
C ALA A 310 -26.01 5.89 0.54
N SER A 311 -24.86 6.55 0.59
CA SER A 311 -24.48 7.65 -0.32
C SER A 311 -24.19 7.22 -1.77
N VAL A 312 -24.31 5.91 -2.05
CA VAL A 312 -23.87 5.27 -3.30
C VAL A 312 -25.02 4.65 -4.11
N GLY A 313 -26.26 4.75 -3.64
CA GLY A 313 -27.47 4.34 -4.37
C GLY A 313 -27.86 5.30 -5.48
#